data_AF-A0A0H2RDH3-F1
#
_entry.id   AF-A0A0H2RDH3-F1
#
_cell.length_a   1.000
_cell.length_b   1.000
_cell.length_c   1.000
_cell.angle_alpha   90.00
_cell.angle_beta   90.00
_cell.angle_gamma   90.00
#
_symmetry.space_group_name_H-M   'P 1'
#
loop_
_entity.id
_entity.type
_entity.pdbx_description
1 polymer ?
#
loop_
_entity_poly.entity_id
_entity_poly.type
_entity_poly.pdbx_seq_one_letter_code
_entity_poly.pdbx_strand_id
1 'polypeptide(L)'
;MDVRHRPGVQNDAADAISRMWRDRDISQKDGSDWSVQPDWESTLDLPHSLFTISATLPETPLDPLEANFAADPFFLPIVKFLLDRLPLNSSRERKRAQHRAAGYFIENGTLWKLMTKGTDRVPKVECLPSSSGFTTALRCHQANGHFGRDLLKLHLRDKYFWT
;
A
#
# COMPACT_ATOMS: atom_id res chain seq x y z
N MET A 1 13.15 19.84 -5.61
CA MET A 1 12.12 19.84 -4.56
C MET A 1 11.96 21.27 -4.09
N ASP A 2 10.83 21.90 -4.39
CA ASP A 2 10.60 23.32 -4.08
C ASP A 2 9.94 23.40 -2.69
N VAL A 3 10.73 23.75 -1.66
CA VAL A 3 10.28 23.85 -0.26
C VAL A 3 9.76 25.26 -0.03
N ARG A 4 8.44 25.42 -0.02
CA ARG A 4 7.80 26.69 0.33
C ARG A 4 7.69 26.81 1.85
N HIS A 5 8.25 27.88 2.40
CA HIS A 5 8.08 28.28 3.80
C HIS A 5 6.59 28.43 4.13
N ARG A 6 6.11 27.66 5.11
CA ARG A 6 4.82 27.90 5.74
C ARG A 6 5.05 28.80 6.95
N PRO A 7 4.53 30.04 6.98
CA PRO A 7 4.62 30.86 8.18
C PRO A 7 3.95 30.13 9.34
N GLY A 8 4.62 30.13 10.50
CA GLY A 8 4.11 29.52 11.72
C GLY A 8 2.79 30.17 12.16
N VAL A 9 1.98 29.41 12.91
CA VAL A 9 0.77 29.94 13.54
C VAL A 9 1.20 30.94 14.61
N GLN A 10 0.75 32.19 14.48
CA GLN A 10 1.08 33.27 15.39
C GLN A 10 0.39 33.00 16.75
N ASN A 11 1.19 32.83 17.80
CA ASN A 11 0.72 32.60 19.17
C ASN A 11 1.34 33.65 20.08
N ASP A 12 0.66 34.79 20.20
CA ASP A 12 1.16 35.95 20.92
C ASP A 12 1.48 35.66 22.39
N ALA A 13 0.75 34.73 23.03
CA ALA A 13 1.02 34.31 24.40
C ALA A 13 2.32 33.50 24.51
N ALA A 14 2.52 32.52 23.63
CA ALA A 14 3.77 31.75 23.58
C ALA A 14 4.97 32.62 23.16
N ASP A 15 4.76 33.55 22.22
CA ASP A 15 5.77 34.49 21.76
C ASP A 15 6.18 35.48 22.86
N ALA A 16 5.22 35.96 23.66
CA ALA A 16 5.50 36.81 24.81
C ALA A 16 6.30 36.07 25.89
N ILE A 17 5.92 34.83 26.23
CA ILE A 17 6.64 33.99 27.20
C ILE A 17 8.06 33.66 26.72
N SER A 18 8.24 33.37 25.42
CA SER A 18 9.56 33.13 24.80
C SER A 18 10.47 34.35 24.81
N ARG A 19 9.90 35.56 24.78
CA ARG A 19 10.63 36.84 24.79
C ARG A 19 10.98 37.33 26.19
N MET A 20 10.23 36.89 27.21
CA MET A 20 10.34 37.35 28.59
C MET A 20 11.76 37.27 29.20
N TRP A 21 12.59 36.36 28.71
CA TRP A 21 13.94 36.11 29.25
C TRP A 21 15.10 36.62 28.39
N ARG A 22 14.84 37.29 27.25
CA ARG A 22 15.90 37.70 26.31
C ARG A 22 16.69 38.93 26.75
N ASP A 23 16.05 39.84 27.47
CA ASP A 23 16.64 41.13 27.87
C ASP A 23 16.91 41.21 29.38
N ARG A 24 17.06 40.07 30.05
CA ARG A 24 17.35 40.01 31.48
C ARG A 24 18.87 40.13 31.70
N ASP A 25 19.27 40.93 32.67
CA ASP A 25 20.67 41.02 33.09
C ASP A 25 21.17 39.65 33.56
N ILE A 26 22.25 39.19 32.94
CA ILE A 26 22.94 37.92 33.22
C ILE A 26 23.59 38.05 34.61
N SER A 27 23.20 37.21 35.57
CA SER A 27 23.78 37.19 36.93
C SER A 27 24.55 35.90 37.18
N GLN A 28 25.73 35.97 37.78
CA GLN A 28 26.54 34.78 38.05
C GLN A 28 25.88 33.74 38.98
N LYS A 29 24.76 34.08 39.64
CA LYS A 29 24.00 33.19 40.54
C LYS A 29 22.85 32.44 39.87
N ASP A 30 22.45 32.78 38.66
CA ASP A 30 21.27 32.22 37.99
C ASP A 30 21.61 31.11 36.97
N GLY A 31 22.90 30.76 36.84
CA GLY A 31 23.37 29.71 35.93
C GLY A 31 23.47 30.13 34.47
N SER A 32 23.27 31.41 34.14
CA SER A 32 23.44 31.96 32.79
C SER A 32 24.91 32.13 32.36
N ASP A 33 25.86 31.94 33.28
CA ASP A 33 27.32 32.06 33.05
C ASP A 33 27.88 30.93 32.16
N TRP A 34 27.14 29.83 31.99
CA TRP A 34 27.56 28.72 31.13
C TRP A 34 26.49 28.42 30.07
N SER A 35 26.89 28.52 28.80
CA SER A 35 26.09 28.10 27.66
C SER A 35 26.67 26.80 27.11
N VAL A 36 25.83 25.79 26.89
CA VAL A 36 26.24 24.58 26.18
C VAL A 36 26.51 24.97 24.74
N GLN A 37 27.75 24.78 24.27
CA GLN A 37 28.04 25.03 22.87
C GLN A 37 27.12 24.18 21.99
N PRO A 38 26.41 24.78 21.01
CA PRO A 38 25.53 24.05 20.10
C PRO A 38 26.29 23.04 19.22
N ASP A 39 27.62 23.08 19.26
CA ASP A 39 28.57 22.31 18.46
C ASP A 39 28.77 20.86 18.96
N TRP A 40 28.03 20.41 19.98
CA TRP A 40 28.07 19.01 20.41
C TRP A 40 27.66 18.05 19.28
N GLU A 41 26.84 18.50 18.34
CA GLU A 41 26.47 17.78 17.12
C GLU A 41 27.52 17.88 16.00
N SER A 42 28.38 18.91 16.01
CA SER A 42 29.40 19.09 14.95
C SER A 42 30.69 18.33 15.21
N THR A 43 30.91 17.88 16.46
CA THR A 43 32.10 17.12 16.84
C THR A 43 31.97 15.62 16.51
N LEU A 44 30.74 15.14 16.35
CA LEU A 44 30.43 13.77 15.92
C LEU A 44 29.92 13.84 14.49
N ASP A 45 30.82 13.64 13.53
CA ASP A 45 30.45 13.26 12.15
C ASP A 45 29.35 12.20 12.27
N LEU A 46 28.12 12.49 11.82
CA LEU A 46 26.93 11.66 12.09
C LEU A 46 27.29 10.18 11.89
N PRO A 47 27.46 9.37 12.96
CA PRO A 47 27.98 8.01 12.79
C PRO A 47 26.96 7.12 12.09
N HIS A 48 25.71 7.56 12.03
CA HIS A 48 24.60 6.87 11.39
C HIS A 48 24.03 7.75 10.29
N SER A 49 24.50 7.56 9.05
CA SER A 49 23.85 8.08 7.86
C SER A 49 22.48 7.40 7.70
N LEU A 50 21.44 8.00 8.28
CA LEU A 50 20.05 7.54 8.24
C LEU A 50 19.42 7.60 6.83
N PHE A 51 20.16 8.11 5.84
CA PHE A 51 19.70 8.29 4.45
C PHE A 51 20.42 7.39 3.45
N THR A 52 21.10 6.34 3.91
CA THR A 52 21.70 5.35 3.00
C THR A 52 20.63 4.43 2.43
N ILE A 53 19.85 4.92 1.48
CA ILE A 53 19.00 4.08 0.64
C ILE A 53 19.94 3.46 -0.39
N SER A 54 20.49 2.27 -0.08
CA SER A 54 21.20 1.47 -1.07
C SER A 54 20.16 1.03 -2.12
N ALA A 55 20.11 1.74 -3.24
CA ALA A 55 19.30 1.37 -4.41
C ALA A 55 19.93 0.16 -5.12
N THR A 56 20.14 -0.92 -4.39
CA THR A 56 20.25 -2.26 -4.97
C THR A 56 18.92 -2.92 -4.67
N LEU A 57 17.87 -2.54 -5.41
CA LEU A 57 16.70 -3.40 -5.50
C LEU A 57 17.22 -4.71 -6.11
N PRO A 58 17.24 -5.83 -5.36
CA PRO A 58 17.31 -7.11 -6.04
C PRO A 58 16.11 -7.12 -6.98
N GLU A 59 16.28 -7.54 -8.22
CA GLU A 59 15.14 -7.93 -9.05
C GLU A 59 14.39 -9.01 -8.26
N THR A 60 13.38 -8.59 -7.50
CA THR A 60 12.60 -9.51 -6.68
C THR A 60 12.00 -10.50 -7.65
N PRO A 61 12.24 -11.81 -7.48
CA PRO A 61 11.72 -12.80 -8.39
C PRO A 61 10.21 -12.59 -8.56
N LEU A 62 9.76 -12.67 -9.83
CA LEU A 62 8.36 -12.50 -10.18
C LEU A 62 7.54 -13.47 -9.33
N ASP A 63 6.56 -12.94 -8.60
CA ASP A 63 5.70 -13.78 -7.78
C ASP A 63 4.94 -14.74 -8.71
N PRO A 64 4.86 -16.05 -8.40
CA PRO A 64 4.10 -16.99 -9.23
C PRO A 64 2.66 -16.52 -9.47
N LEU A 65 2.05 -15.82 -8.52
CA LEU A 65 0.71 -15.27 -8.69
C LEU A 65 0.69 -14.13 -9.71
N GLU A 66 1.70 -13.26 -9.71
CA GLU A 66 1.82 -12.17 -10.69
C GLU A 66 2.02 -12.73 -12.11
N ALA A 67 2.80 -13.81 -12.25
CA ALA A 67 3.01 -14.50 -13.52
C ALA A 67 1.70 -15.08 -14.08
N ASN A 68 0.86 -15.67 -13.22
CA ASN A 68 -0.43 -16.25 -13.63
C ASN A 68 -1.41 -15.20 -14.17
N PHE A 69 -1.38 -13.97 -13.63
CA PHE A 69 -2.27 -12.87 -14.03
C PHE A 69 -1.60 -11.85 -14.96
N ALA A 70 -0.40 -12.15 -15.51
CA ALA A 70 0.37 -11.22 -16.32
C ALA A 70 -0.37 -10.78 -17.60
N ALA A 71 -1.19 -11.65 -18.17
CA ALA A 71 -1.97 -11.38 -19.37
C ALA A 71 -3.27 -10.57 -19.09
N ASP A 72 -3.68 -10.44 -17.83
CA ASP A 72 -4.99 -9.88 -17.48
C ASP A 72 -4.86 -8.43 -16.99
N PRO A 73 -5.29 -7.43 -17.80
CA PRO A 73 -5.16 -6.02 -17.44
C PRO A 73 -6.04 -5.62 -16.25
N PHE A 74 -7.07 -6.41 -15.94
CA PHE A 74 -7.98 -6.16 -14.84
C PHE A 74 -7.38 -6.59 -13.49
N PHE A 75 -6.84 -7.81 -13.40
CA PHE A 75 -6.34 -8.39 -12.16
C PHE A 75 -4.90 -8.00 -11.84
N LEU A 76 -4.06 -7.76 -12.85
CA LEU A 76 -2.64 -7.42 -12.65
C LEU A 76 -2.42 -6.25 -11.68
N PRO A 77 -3.11 -5.09 -11.79
CA PRO A 77 -2.95 -3.99 -10.84
C PRO A 77 -3.41 -4.34 -9.43
N ILE A 78 -4.39 -5.24 -9.28
CA ILE A 78 -4.90 -5.68 -7.99
C ILE A 78 -3.88 -6.58 -7.31
N VAL A 79 -3.35 -7.58 -8.04
CA VAL A 79 -2.33 -8.50 -7.53
C VAL A 79 -1.06 -7.74 -7.14
N LYS A 80 -0.59 -6.81 -7.99
CA LYS A 80 0.55 -5.94 -7.66
C LYS A 80 0.32 -5.09 -6.42
N PHE A 81 -0.91 -4.66 -6.17
CA PHE A 81 -1.25 -3.86 -4.99
C PHE A 81 -1.22 -4.72 -3.73
N LEU A 82 -1.82 -5.92 -3.80
CA LEU A 82 -1.88 -6.85 -2.68
C LEU A 82 -0.49 -7.41 -2.31
N LEU A 83 0.43 -7.49 -3.27
CA LEU A 83 1.82 -7.90 -3.06
C LEU A 83 2.76 -6.73 -2.70
N ASP A 84 2.24 -5.51 -2.59
CA ASP A 84 3.02 -4.27 -2.37
C ASP A 84 4.14 -4.02 -3.41
N ARG A 85 3.95 -4.54 -4.63
CA ARG A 85 4.88 -4.40 -5.77
C ARG A 85 4.47 -3.29 -6.74
N LEU A 86 3.52 -2.45 -6.34
CA LEU A 86 2.95 -1.45 -7.23
C LEU A 86 3.90 -0.26 -7.33
N PRO A 87 4.34 0.14 -8.54
CA PRO A 87 5.35 1.18 -8.71
C PRO A 87 4.85 2.51 -8.11
N LEU A 88 5.76 3.25 -7.47
CA LEU A 88 5.39 4.42 -6.67
C LEU A 88 4.98 5.66 -7.50
N ASN A 89 4.82 5.51 -8.82
CA ASN A 89 4.86 6.58 -9.81
C ASN A 89 3.70 7.59 -9.73
N SER A 90 2.53 7.20 -9.23
CA SER A 90 1.38 8.10 -9.11
C SER A 90 0.48 7.74 -7.93
N SER A 91 0.24 8.73 -7.04
CA SER A 91 -0.71 8.58 -5.93
C SER A 91 -2.13 8.27 -6.39
N ARG A 92 -2.51 8.71 -7.60
CA ARG A 92 -3.82 8.41 -8.21
C ARG A 92 -3.95 6.94 -8.61
N GLU A 93 -2.90 6.37 -9.19
CA GLU A 93 -2.88 4.96 -9.59
C GLU A 93 -2.93 4.05 -8.38
N ARG A 94 -2.18 4.39 -7.32
CA ARG A 94 -2.24 3.67 -6.04
C ARG A 94 -3.65 3.71 -5.44
N LYS A 95 -4.29 4.88 -5.38
CA LYS A 95 -5.69 4.99 -4.89
C LYS A 95 -6.67 4.19 -5.72
N ARG A 96 -6.51 4.19 -7.05
CA ARG A 96 -7.34 3.39 -7.96
C ARG A 96 -7.14 1.89 -7.72
N ALA A 97 -5.89 1.45 -7.60
CA ALA A 97 -5.56 0.06 -7.32
C ALA A 97 -6.08 -0.38 -5.94
N GLN A 98 -5.89 0.45 -4.92
CA GLN A 98 -6.45 0.24 -3.58
C GLN A 98 -7.97 0.07 -3.60
N HIS A 99 -8.68 1.00 -4.27
CA HIS A 99 -10.14 0.92 -4.39
C HIS A 99 -10.57 -0.36 -5.12
N ARG A 100 -9.85 -0.76 -6.18
CA ARG A 100 -10.14 -2.01 -6.89
C ARG A 100 -9.84 -3.24 -6.03
N ALA A 101 -8.78 -3.21 -5.24
CA ALA A 101 -8.33 -4.30 -4.38
C ALA A 101 -9.16 -4.46 -3.10
N ALA A 102 -9.96 -3.48 -2.70
CA ALA A 102 -10.75 -3.52 -1.46
C ALA A 102 -11.68 -4.75 -1.32
N GLY A 103 -12.09 -5.35 -2.44
CA GLY A 103 -12.90 -6.57 -2.47
C GLY A 103 -12.12 -7.85 -2.77
N TYR A 104 -10.79 -7.82 -2.73
CA TYR A 104 -9.94 -8.96 -3.07
C TYR A 104 -8.89 -9.20 -2.00
N PHE A 105 -8.46 -10.45 -1.86
CA PHE A 105 -7.39 -10.83 -0.96
C PHE A 105 -6.66 -12.06 -1.50
N ILE A 106 -5.45 -12.30 -1.00
CA ILE A 106 -4.66 -13.48 -1.36
C ILE A 106 -4.72 -14.45 -0.18
N GLU A 107 -5.01 -15.71 -0.49
CA GLU A 107 -5.02 -16.81 0.49
C GLU A 107 -4.39 -18.03 -0.18
N ASN A 108 -3.42 -18.66 0.49
CA ASN A 108 -2.71 -19.85 -0.02
C ASN A 108 -2.14 -19.69 -1.45
N GLY A 109 -1.67 -18.49 -1.81
CA GLY A 109 -1.14 -18.22 -3.15
C GLY A 109 -2.20 -18.15 -4.26
N THR A 110 -3.48 -18.01 -3.90
CA THR A 110 -4.60 -17.83 -4.83
C THR A 110 -5.31 -16.52 -4.58
N LEU A 111 -5.81 -15.88 -5.64
CA LEU A 111 -6.56 -14.63 -5.54
C LEU A 111 -8.03 -14.93 -5.30
N TRP A 112 -8.59 -14.34 -4.24
CA TRP A 112 -9.99 -14.50 -3.87
C TRP A 112 -10.72 -13.17 -3.98
N LYS A 113 -11.98 -13.24 -4.41
CA LYS A 113 -12.93 -12.14 -4.35
C LYS A 113 -13.86 -12.32 -3.16
N LEU A 114 -13.92 -11.31 -2.31
CA LEU A 114 -14.85 -11.24 -1.21
C LEU A 114 -16.24 -10.80 -1.72
N MET A 115 -17.26 -11.55 -1.37
CA MET A 115 -18.65 -11.21 -1.63
C MET A 115 -19.23 -10.53 -0.39
N THR A 116 -19.69 -9.30 -0.54
CA THR A 116 -20.16 -8.48 0.60
C THR A 116 -21.67 -8.27 0.61
N LYS A 117 -22.39 -8.69 -0.43
CA LYS A 117 -23.84 -8.47 -0.51
C LYS A 117 -24.57 -9.60 0.19
N GLY A 118 -25.61 -9.27 0.95
CA GLY A 118 -26.47 -10.26 1.61
C GLY A 118 -27.24 -11.18 0.65
N THR A 119 -27.28 -10.84 -0.64
CA THR A 119 -27.85 -11.68 -1.71
C THR A 119 -26.88 -12.72 -2.26
N ASP A 120 -25.59 -12.63 -1.91
CA ASP A 120 -24.57 -13.52 -2.45
C ASP A 120 -24.67 -14.88 -1.75
N ARG A 121 -24.72 -15.96 -2.55
CA ARG A 121 -24.82 -17.34 -2.03
C ARG A 121 -23.57 -17.80 -1.30
N VAL A 122 -22.41 -17.31 -1.72
CA VAL A 122 -21.09 -17.78 -1.28
C VAL A 122 -20.29 -16.58 -0.77
N PRO A 123 -19.59 -16.69 0.38
CA PRO A 123 -18.87 -15.58 0.99
C PRO A 123 -17.62 -15.15 0.22
N LYS A 124 -16.97 -16.07 -0.49
CA LYS A 124 -15.77 -15.80 -1.30
C LYS A 124 -15.73 -16.68 -2.54
N VAL A 125 -15.11 -16.18 -3.60
CA VAL A 125 -15.03 -16.84 -4.90
C VAL A 125 -13.60 -16.76 -5.42
N GLU A 126 -13.11 -17.84 -6.02
CA GLU A 126 -11.75 -17.89 -6.56
C GLU A 126 -11.65 -17.06 -7.85
N CYS A 127 -10.66 -16.19 -7.96
CA CYS A 127 -10.39 -15.44 -9.17
C CYS A 127 -9.54 -16.26 -10.13
N LEU A 128 -10.00 -16.39 -11.37
CA LEU A 128 -9.26 -17.09 -12.42
C LEU A 128 -8.76 -16.12 -13.49
N PRO A 129 -7.60 -16.42 -14.11
CA PRO A 129 -7.18 -15.68 -15.29
C PRO A 129 -8.19 -15.81 -16.42
N SER A 130 -8.41 -14.76 -17.21
CA SER A 130 -9.41 -14.76 -18.30
C SER A 130 -9.11 -15.85 -19.34
N SER A 131 -7.82 -16.13 -19.58
CA SER A 131 -7.35 -17.21 -20.47
C SER A 131 -7.77 -18.62 -20.01
N SER A 132 -7.93 -18.83 -18.69
CA SER A 132 -8.27 -20.12 -18.09
C SER A 132 -9.77 -20.35 -17.93
N GLY A 133 -10.58 -19.28 -18.04
CA GLY A 133 -12.02 -19.32 -17.80
C GLY A 133 -12.77 -20.27 -18.74
N PHE A 134 -12.43 -20.27 -20.03
CA PHE A 134 -13.06 -21.17 -21.01
C PHE A 134 -12.79 -22.64 -20.72
N THR A 135 -11.52 -22.99 -20.50
CA THR A 135 -11.09 -24.37 -20.18
C THR A 135 -11.75 -24.86 -18.90
N THR A 136 -11.87 -23.99 -17.89
CA THR A 136 -12.53 -24.31 -16.62
C THR A 136 -14.03 -24.55 -16.82
N ALA A 137 -14.70 -23.71 -17.61
CA ALA A 137 -16.11 -23.89 -17.94
C ALA A 137 -16.36 -25.20 -18.71
N LEU A 138 -15.52 -25.52 -19.69
CA LEU A 138 -15.61 -26.76 -20.46
C LEU A 138 -15.40 -27.99 -19.58
N ARG A 139 -14.40 -27.97 -18.69
CA ARG A 139 -14.17 -29.04 -17.72
C ARG A 139 -15.37 -29.23 -16.78
N CYS A 140 -15.93 -28.13 -16.26
CA CYS A 140 -17.11 -28.18 -15.38
C CYS A 140 -18.34 -28.75 -16.12
N HIS A 141 -18.53 -28.38 -17.38
CA HIS A 141 -19.61 -28.92 -18.21
C HIS A 141 -19.49 -30.44 -18.33
N GLN A 142 -18.31 -30.95 -18.67
CA GLN A 142 -18.07 -32.39 -18.85
C GLN A 142 -18.17 -33.16 -17.52
N ALA A 143 -17.54 -32.66 -16.46
CA ALA A 143 -17.47 -33.34 -15.16
C ALA A 143 -18.84 -33.52 -14.50
N ASN A 144 -19.76 -32.57 -14.69
CA ASN A 144 -21.06 -32.59 -14.03
C ASN A 144 -22.16 -33.23 -14.90
N GLY A 145 -21.80 -33.97 -15.95
CA GLY A 145 -22.77 -34.66 -16.81
C GLY A 145 -23.43 -33.76 -17.85
N HIS A 146 -22.65 -32.89 -18.50
CA HIS A 146 -23.12 -31.96 -19.54
C HIS A 146 -24.20 -31.00 -19.06
N PHE A 147 -23.95 -30.34 -17.93
CA PHE A 147 -24.84 -29.30 -17.40
C PHE A 147 -25.33 -28.35 -18.50
N GLY A 148 -26.65 -28.16 -18.55
CA GLY A 148 -27.26 -27.11 -19.35
C GLY A 148 -26.71 -25.73 -18.95
N ARG A 149 -26.82 -24.76 -19.86
CA ARG A 149 -26.19 -23.44 -19.73
C ARG A 149 -26.43 -22.75 -18.38
N ASP A 150 -27.67 -22.79 -17.89
CA ASP A 150 -28.05 -22.02 -16.70
C ASP A 150 -27.51 -22.65 -15.42
N LEU A 151 -27.51 -23.99 -15.34
CA LEU A 151 -26.89 -24.74 -14.24
C LEU A 151 -25.36 -24.56 -14.23
N LEU A 152 -24.74 -24.59 -15.41
CA LEU A 152 -23.32 -24.34 -15.55
C LEU A 152 -22.96 -22.92 -15.08
N LYS A 153 -23.72 -21.92 -15.53
CA LYS A 153 -23.52 -20.52 -15.13
C LYS A 153 -23.68 -20.34 -13.62
N LEU A 154 -24.69 -20.97 -13.02
CA LEU A 154 -24.89 -20.93 -11.57
C LEU A 154 -23.71 -21.57 -10.83
N HIS A 155 -23.28 -22.75 -11.26
CA HIS A 155 -22.15 -23.47 -10.66
C HIS A 155 -20.84 -22.68 -10.75
N LEU A 156 -20.56 -22.09 -11.91
CA LEU A 156 -19.36 -21.29 -12.12
C LEU A 156 -19.38 -20.03 -11.27
N ARG A 157 -20.52 -19.33 -11.15
CA ARG A 157 -20.66 -18.13 -10.31
C ARG A 157 -20.46 -18.39 -8.83
N ASP A 158 -20.81 -19.58 -8.35
CA ASP A 158 -20.65 -19.97 -6.94
C ASP A 158 -19.17 -20.25 -6.61
N LYS A 159 -18.34 -20.66 -7.60
CA LYS A 159 -16.95 -21.09 -7.36
C LYS A 159 -15.88 -20.15 -7.89
N TYR A 160 -16.12 -19.53 -9.04
CA TYR A 160 -15.12 -18.81 -9.81
C TYR A 160 -15.59 -17.43 -10.27
N PHE A 161 -14.64 -16.50 -10.39
CA PHE A 161 -14.84 -15.17 -10.92
C PHE A 161 -13.72 -14.83 -11.91
N TRP A 162 -14.09 -14.41 -13.12
CA TRP A 162 -13.16 -13.87 -14.10
C TRP A 162 -13.88 -12.81 -14.96
N THR A 163 -13.11 -11.99 -15.66
CA THR A 163 -13.60 -10.93 -16.56
C THR A 163 -13.43 -11.28 -18.01
#